data_AF-A0A371I4G2-F1
#
_entry.id   AF-A0A371I4G2-F1
#
_cell.length_a   1.000
_cell.length_b   1.000
_cell.length_c   1.000
_cell.angle_alpha   90.00
_cell.angle_beta   90.00
_cell.angle_gamma   90.00
#
_symmetry.space_group_name_H-M   'P 1'
#
loop_
_entity.id
_entity.type
_entity.pdbx_description
1 polymer ?
#
loop_
_entity_poly.entity_id
_entity_poly.type
_entity_poly.pdbx_seq_one_letter_code
_entity_poly.pdbx_strand_id
1 'polypeptide(L)'
;MVTKEEAHEFLKIIRHSEYGDAGPTTQNTSANSTPIIELLLKILNEAHVPQDITPAKFGGIINNITTSRHLSFSEEEVPIEVKCGNYMIARVLIDNGSSLNVMPKTTLDKLYSPSTILRNSPVVVRPFNGSKREVMGEITLLVCIGPTTFDITFYVMDIRPAYKCLLDRPWIHAVEAVPSSLHQKVKFIAKDS
;
A
#
# COMPACT_ATOMS: atom_id res chain seq x y z
N MET A 1 -31.85 -20.23 -11.37
CA MET A 1 -31.23 -19.20 -12.22
C MET A 1 -32.00 -17.92 -12.01
N VAL A 2 -31.29 -16.80 -11.85
CA VAL A 2 -31.89 -15.47 -11.67
C VAL A 2 -32.51 -15.03 -13.00
N THR A 3 -33.74 -14.55 -12.95
CA THR A 3 -34.52 -14.05 -14.09
C THR A 3 -34.19 -12.59 -14.38
N LYS A 4 -34.54 -12.12 -15.60
CA LYS A 4 -34.27 -10.74 -16.03
C LYS A 4 -35.03 -9.73 -15.17
N GLU A 5 -36.22 -10.11 -14.72
CA GLU A 5 -37.09 -9.34 -13.83
C GLU A 5 -36.45 -9.18 -12.45
N GLU A 6 -35.92 -10.26 -11.87
CA GLU A 6 -35.20 -10.23 -10.58
C GLU A 6 -33.93 -9.38 -10.65
N ALA A 7 -33.15 -9.48 -11.73
CA ALA A 7 -31.97 -8.63 -11.95
C ALA A 7 -32.35 -7.15 -12.08
N HIS A 8 -33.49 -6.84 -12.71
CA HIS A 8 -33.98 -5.47 -12.81
C HIS A 8 -34.42 -4.91 -11.44
N GLU A 9 -34.99 -5.75 -10.58
CA GLU A 9 -35.35 -5.34 -9.22
C GLU A 9 -34.11 -5.08 -8.36
N PHE A 10 -33.09 -5.93 -8.49
CA PHE A 10 -31.79 -5.72 -7.83
C PHE A 10 -31.13 -4.40 -8.25
N LEU A 11 -31.20 -4.03 -9.53
CA LEU A 11 -30.69 -2.74 -10.02
C LEU A 11 -31.43 -1.54 -9.43
N LYS A 12 -32.74 -1.64 -9.18
CA LYS A 12 -33.48 -0.56 -8.51
C LYS A 12 -32.99 -0.35 -7.08
N ILE A 13 -32.70 -1.44 -6.36
CA ILE A 13 -32.17 -1.38 -4.99
C ILE A 13 -30.80 -0.69 -4.98
N ILE A 14 -29.89 -1.05 -5.89
CA ILE A 14 -28.57 -0.40 -6.02
C ILE A 14 -28.72 1.09 -6.31
N ARG A 15 -29.55 1.47 -7.29
CA ARG A 15 -29.74 2.88 -7.67
C ARG A 15 -30.37 3.73 -6.56
N HIS A 16 -31.25 3.15 -5.75
CA HIS A 16 -31.79 3.84 -4.57
C HIS A 16 -30.76 4.02 -3.45
N SER A 17 -29.79 3.11 -3.32
CA SER A 17 -28.72 3.25 -2.31
C SER A 17 -27.71 4.36 -2.62
N GLU A 18 -27.62 4.84 -3.87
CA GLU A 18 -26.74 5.94 -4.28
C GLU A 18 -27.33 7.34 -4.06
N TYR A 19 -28.63 7.44 -3.72
CA TYR A 19 -29.32 8.71 -3.47
C TYR A 19 -29.96 8.71 -2.08
N GLY A 20 -29.14 8.91 -1.05
CA GLY A 20 -29.61 9.35 0.25
C GLY A 20 -29.91 10.85 0.19
N ASP A 21 -31.19 11.22 0.32
CA ASP A 21 -31.70 12.57 0.57
C ASP A 21 -31.64 13.60 -0.58
N ALA A 22 -32.47 13.41 -1.61
CA ALA A 22 -33.12 14.51 -2.33
C ALA A 22 -34.43 14.02 -2.96
N GLY A 23 -35.51 14.80 -2.82
CA GLY A 23 -36.89 14.47 -3.18
C GLY A 23 -37.15 14.08 -4.65
N PRO A 24 -38.40 13.73 -5.00
CA PRO A 24 -38.72 13.01 -6.23
C PRO A 24 -38.59 13.92 -7.44
N THR A 25 -37.43 13.85 -8.11
CA THR A 25 -37.29 14.41 -9.45
C THR A 25 -37.30 13.25 -10.43
N THR A 26 -38.42 13.12 -11.14
CA THR A 26 -38.62 12.24 -12.27
C THR A 26 -37.55 12.49 -13.34
N GLN A 27 -36.50 11.65 -13.36
CA GLN A 27 -35.74 11.37 -14.56
C GLN A 27 -35.96 9.91 -14.94
N ASN A 28 -36.97 9.71 -15.79
CA ASN A 28 -37.10 8.54 -16.62
C ASN A 28 -35.89 8.47 -17.57
N THR A 29 -34.78 7.89 -17.11
CA THR A 29 -33.79 7.31 -18.04
C THR A 29 -34.32 5.97 -18.53
N SER A 30 -35.28 6.08 -19.45
CA SER A 30 -35.57 5.01 -20.40
C SER A 30 -34.31 4.73 -21.19
N ALA A 31 -33.64 3.62 -20.87
CA ALA A 31 -32.96 2.71 -21.79
C ALA A 31 -32.08 1.75 -21.01
N ASN A 32 -32.63 0.59 -20.67
CA ASN A 32 -32.16 -0.68 -21.23
C ASN A 32 -30.76 -0.66 -21.86
N SER A 33 -29.71 -0.53 -21.05
CA SER A 33 -28.45 -1.12 -21.44
C SER A 33 -28.61 -2.62 -21.18
N THR A 34 -29.23 -3.31 -22.15
CA THR A 34 -29.23 -4.77 -22.26
C THR A 34 -27.87 -5.39 -21.85
N PRO A 35 -26.72 -4.78 -22.22
CA PRO A 35 -25.41 -5.27 -21.79
C PRO A 35 -25.18 -5.27 -20.26
N ILE A 36 -25.68 -4.28 -19.53
CA ILE A 36 -25.49 -4.21 -18.06
C ILE A 36 -26.36 -5.26 -17.37
N ILE A 37 -27.61 -5.41 -17.82
CA ILE A 37 -28.52 -6.43 -17.26
C ILE A 37 -28.01 -7.84 -17.58
N GLU A 38 -27.52 -8.08 -18.79
CA GLU A 38 -26.92 -9.37 -19.19
C GLU A 38 -25.65 -9.68 -18.40
N LEU A 39 -24.77 -8.69 -18.20
CA LEU A 39 -23.57 -8.85 -17.39
C LEU A 39 -23.91 -9.12 -15.92
N LEU A 40 -24.90 -8.42 -15.38
CA LEU A 40 -25.39 -8.63 -14.01
C LEU A 40 -26.00 -10.03 -13.87
N LEU A 41 -26.82 -10.48 -14.82
CA LEU A 41 -27.39 -11.82 -14.84
C LEU A 41 -26.31 -12.90 -14.87
N LYS A 42 -25.25 -12.69 -15.66
CA LYS A 42 -24.12 -13.62 -15.71
C LYS A 42 -23.44 -13.72 -14.34
N ILE A 43 -23.11 -12.58 -13.73
CA ILE A 43 -22.47 -12.52 -12.42
C ILE A 43 -23.35 -13.14 -11.33
N LEU A 44 -24.66 -12.81 -11.31
CA LEU A 44 -25.60 -13.33 -10.31
C LEU A 44 -25.88 -14.83 -10.46
N ASN A 45 -25.81 -15.38 -11.68
CA ASN A 45 -25.95 -16.81 -11.90
C ASN A 45 -24.65 -17.59 -11.60
N GLU A 46 -23.49 -16.96 -11.72
CA GLU A 46 -22.20 -17.53 -11.32
C GLU A 46 -21.94 -17.40 -9.82
N ALA A 47 -22.51 -16.38 -9.16
CA ALA A 47 -22.39 -16.17 -7.73
C ALA A 47 -23.16 -17.23 -6.95
N HIS A 48 -22.43 -18.09 -6.23
CA HIS A 48 -23.03 -19.06 -5.31
C HIS A 48 -22.98 -18.52 -3.88
N VAL A 49 -24.14 -18.24 -3.31
CA VAL A 49 -24.29 -17.95 -1.88
C VAL A 49 -24.96 -19.16 -1.22
N PRO A 50 -24.31 -19.83 -0.25
CA PRO A 50 -24.90 -20.95 0.47
C PRO A 50 -26.21 -20.55 1.17
N GLN A 51 -27.23 -21.41 1.13
CA GLN A 51 -28.53 -21.13 1.74
C GLN A 51 -28.49 -21.08 3.28
N ASP A 52 -27.45 -21.65 3.88
CA ASP A 52 -27.20 -21.68 5.33
C ASP A 52 -26.27 -20.55 5.81
N ILE A 53 -26.02 -19.54 4.97
CA ILE A 53 -25.11 -18.46 5.34
C ILE A 53 -25.64 -17.65 6.52
N THR A 54 -24.87 -17.63 7.60
CA THR A 54 -25.18 -16.79 8.77
C THR A 54 -24.94 -15.31 8.45
N PRO A 55 -25.67 -14.37 9.07
CA PRO A 55 -25.44 -12.93 8.90
C PRO A 55 -23.99 -12.49 9.14
N ALA A 56 -23.31 -13.09 10.11
CA ALA A 56 -21.90 -12.80 10.40
C ALA A 56 -20.96 -13.21 9.27
N LYS A 57 -21.12 -14.43 8.71
CA LYS A 57 -20.35 -14.90 7.55
C LYS A 57 -20.63 -14.05 6.31
N PHE A 58 -21.90 -13.71 6.06
CA PHE A 58 -22.27 -12.83 4.95
C PHE A 58 -21.65 -11.43 5.12
N GLY A 59 -21.71 -10.87 6.34
CA GLY A 59 -21.03 -9.62 6.68
C GLY A 59 -19.53 -9.68 6.41
N GLY A 60 -18.86 -10.79 6.73
CA GLY A 60 -17.45 -11.01 6.40
C GLY A 60 -17.16 -11.03 4.89
N ILE A 61 -18.02 -11.68 4.09
CA ILE A 61 -17.89 -11.69 2.61
C ILE A 61 -18.06 -10.28 2.04
N ILE A 62 -19.09 -9.55 2.50
CA ILE A 62 -19.32 -8.16 2.08
C ILE A 62 -18.13 -7.28 2.49
N ASN A 63 -17.62 -7.45 3.71
CA ASN A 63 -16.46 -6.71 4.18
C ASN A 63 -15.21 -7.01 3.34
N ASN A 64 -15.00 -8.25 2.90
CA ASN A 64 -13.91 -8.59 1.99
C ASN A 64 -14.06 -7.94 0.61
N ILE A 65 -15.29 -7.88 0.06
CA ILE A 65 -15.58 -7.23 -1.22
C ILE A 65 -15.36 -5.71 -1.13
N THR A 66 -15.87 -5.06 -0.08
CA THR A 66 -15.71 -3.61 0.12
C THR A 66 -14.27 -3.23 0.48
N THR A 67 -13.57 -4.07 1.24
CA THR A 67 -12.16 -3.83 1.62
C THR A 67 -11.20 -4.06 0.44
N SER A 68 -11.58 -4.88 -0.56
CA SER A 68 -10.71 -5.15 -1.73
C SER A 68 -10.34 -3.91 -2.56
N ARG A 69 -11.01 -2.77 -2.34
CA ARG A 69 -10.68 -1.48 -2.99
C ARG A 69 -10.53 -0.31 -2.01
N HIS A 70 -10.55 -0.56 -0.70
CA HIS A 70 -10.45 0.51 0.29
C HIS A 70 -9.20 0.32 1.15
N LEU A 71 -8.20 1.16 0.92
CA LEU A 71 -7.04 1.28 1.81
C LEU A 71 -7.46 2.07 3.05
N SER A 72 -7.90 1.41 4.13
CA SER A 72 -8.15 2.05 5.42
C SER A 72 -6.90 2.03 6.30
N PHE A 73 -6.70 3.02 7.17
CA PHE A 73 -5.72 2.97 8.26
C PHE A 73 -6.52 3.00 9.58
N SER A 74 -6.23 2.10 10.51
CA SER A 74 -6.90 2.05 11.83
C SER A 74 -6.01 2.66 12.90
N GLU A 75 -6.55 3.42 13.85
CA GLU A 75 -5.79 3.99 14.99
C GLU A 75 -5.12 2.90 15.86
N GLU A 76 -5.65 1.67 15.87
CA GLU A 76 -5.09 0.53 16.62
C GLU A 76 -3.80 -0.05 16.00
N GLU A 77 -3.49 0.28 14.74
CA GLU A 77 -2.24 -0.17 14.10
C GLU A 77 -1.02 0.52 14.74
N VAL A 78 -0.03 -0.29 15.17
CA VAL A 78 1.19 0.14 15.86
C VAL A 78 2.15 0.87 14.90
N PRO A 79 2.98 1.83 15.37
CA PRO A 79 4.03 2.44 14.56
C PRO A 79 4.95 1.38 13.93
N ILE A 80 5.41 1.66 12.71
CA ILE A 80 6.24 0.74 11.94
C ILE A 80 7.55 0.48 12.68
N GLU A 81 7.74 -0.73 13.16
CA GLU A 81 9.02 -1.19 13.68
C GLU A 81 9.95 -1.52 12.51
N VAL A 82 11.11 -0.86 12.45
CA VAL A 82 12.15 -1.14 11.47
C VAL A 82 13.39 -1.68 12.16
N LYS A 83 13.82 -2.86 11.76
CA LYS A 83 14.95 -3.60 12.36
C LYS A 83 15.90 -4.09 11.28
N CYS A 84 17.19 -4.00 11.53
CA CYS A 84 18.22 -4.61 10.68
C CYS A 84 19.16 -5.42 11.57
N GLY A 85 19.26 -6.73 11.30
CA GLY A 85 19.92 -7.66 12.21
C GLY A 85 19.30 -7.59 13.61
N ASN A 86 20.10 -7.30 14.64
CA ASN A 86 19.62 -7.14 16.02
C ASN A 86 19.36 -5.68 16.43
N TYR A 87 19.46 -4.74 15.49
CA TYR A 87 19.39 -3.32 15.78
C TYR A 87 18.07 -2.71 15.32
N MET A 88 17.42 -1.98 16.24
CA MET A 88 16.22 -1.19 15.93
C MET A 88 16.59 0.15 15.30
N ILE A 89 16.15 0.37 14.07
CA ILE A 89 16.37 1.63 13.35
C ILE A 89 15.19 2.56 13.64
N ALA A 90 15.37 3.46 14.61
CA ALA A 90 14.42 4.55 14.83
C ALA A 90 14.57 5.65 13.77
N ARG A 91 13.52 6.47 13.60
CA ARG A 91 13.52 7.65 12.68
C ARG A 91 13.83 7.27 11.23
N VAL A 92 13.15 6.26 10.73
CA VAL A 92 13.12 5.94 9.30
C VAL A 92 12.25 6.99 8.61
N LEU A 93 12.79 7.64 7.60
CA LEU A 93 12.02 8.53 6.73
C LEU A 93 11.52 7.69 5.56
N ILE A 94 10.21 7.73 5.34
CA ILE A 94 9.59 7.21 4.12
C ILE A 94 9.15 8.42 3.32
N ASP A 95 9.80 8.64 2.18
CA ASP A 95 9.52 9.76 1.29
C ASP A 95 9.30 9.21 -0.12
N ASN A 96 8.60 9.95 -0.98
CA ASN A 96 8.42 9.61 -2.40
C ASN A 96 9.17 10.61 -3.31
N GLY A 97 9.98 11.49 -2.72
CA GLY A 97 10.66 12.59 -3.39
C GLY A 97 12.05 12.26 -3.94
N SER A 98 12.72 11.22 -3.47
CA SER A 98 14.06 10.81 -3.92
C SER A 98 14.00 9.72 -4.99
N SER A 99 15.09 9.51 -5.71
CA SER A 99 15.27 8.35 -6.59
C SER A 99 15.99 7.18 -5.92
N LEU A 100 16.43 7.35 -4.67
CA LEU A 100 17.33 6.42 -3.98
C LEU A 100 16.88 6.19 -2.53
N ASN A 101 17.01 4.95 -2.07
CA ASN A 101 17.07 4.68 -0.63
C ASN A 101 18.46 5.11 -0.14
N VAL A 102 18.53 5.85 0.97
CA VAL A 102 19.78 6.42 1.48
C VAL A 102 20.02 6.00 2.93
N MET A 103 21.26 5.59 3.22
CA MET A 103 21.72 5.34 4.58
C MET A 103 22.91 6.27 4.90
N PRO A 104 22.82 7.14 5.91
CA PRO A 104 23.97 7.86 6.43
C PRO A 104 25.05 6.89 6.89
N LYS A 105 26.32 7.17 6.58
CA LYS A 105 27.47 6.37 7.03
C LYS A 105 27.44 6.13 8.55
N THR A 106 27.10 7.16 9.31
CA THR A 106 26.98 7.09 10.78
C THR A 106 25.91 6.12 11.28
N THR A 107 24.88 5.83 10.48
CA THR A 107 23.92 4.76 10.80
C THR A 107 24.52 3.40 10.48
N LEU A 108 25.15 3.26 9.30
CA LEU A 108 25.78 2.00 8.90
C LEU A 108 26.85 1.56 9.90
N ASP A 109 27.71 2.47 10.36
CA ASP A 109 28.77 2.22 11.35
C ASP A 109 28.23 1.75 12.71
N LYS A 110 26.94 1.96 12.99
CA LYS A 110 26.26 1.44 14.21
C LYS A 110 25.63 0.07 13.99
N LEU A 111 25.20 -0.21 12.76
CA LEU A 111 24.60 -1.49 12.39
C LEU A 111 25.68 -2.56 12.19
N TYR A 112 26.81 -2.17 11.59
CA TYR A 112 27.90 -3.06 11.21
C TYR A 112 29.25 -2.46 11.60
N SER A 113 30.29 -3.28 11.50
CA SER A 113 31.65 -2.81 11.75
C SER A 113 32.05 -1.71 10.75
N PRO A 114 32.88 -0.73 11.15
CA PRO A 114 33.37 0.33 10.26
C PRO A 114 34.11 -0.16 9.00
N SER A 115 34.54 -1.44 8.99
CA SER A 115 35.19 -2.13 7.87
C SER A 115 34.22 -2.78 6.89
N THR A 116 32.93 -2.45 6.93
CA THR A 116 31.93 -2.98 5.99
C THR A 116 32.29 -2.56 4.57
N ILE A 117 32.48 -3.55 3.69
CA ILE A 117 32.83 -3.32 2.29
C ILE A 117 31.57 -2.90 1.54
N LEU A 118 31.60 -1.70 0.96
CA LEU A 118 30.55 -1.20 0.09
C LEU A 118 30.80 -1.63 -1.36
N ARG A 119 29.73 -1.93 -2.09
CA ARG A 119 29.82 -2.10 -3.54
C ARG A 119 30.07 -0.73 -4.16
N ASN A 120 31.08 -0.63 -5.03
CA ASN A 120 31.39 0.62 -5.71
C ASN A 120 30.20 1.05 -6.58
N SER A 121 29.88 2.35 -6.56
CA SER A 121 28.76 2.89 -7.31
C SER A 121 29.11 4.25 -7.90
N PRO A 122 28.88 4.49 -9.21
CA PRO A 122 29.17 5.77 -9.86
C PRO A 122 28.09 6.83 -9.60
N VAL A 123 27.12 6.55 -8.72
CA VAL A 123 25.95 7.41 -8.52
C VAL A 123 26.35 8.72 -7.82
N VAL A 124 25.88 9.83 -8.40
CA VAL A 124 26.03 11.17 -7.82
C VAL A 124 24.65 11.70 -7.46
N VAL A 125 24.48 12.07 -6.20
CA VAL A 125 23.24 12.66 -5.67
C VAL A 125 23.30 14.17 -5.81
N ARG A 126 22.22 14.75 -6.29
CA ARG A 126 22.04 16.21 -6.37
C ARG A 126 20.85 16.64 -5.51
N PRO A 127 21.08 17.20 -4.30
CA PRO A 127 20.01 17.73 -3.48
C PRO A 127 19.42 19.00 -4.09
N PHE A 128 18.30 19.47 -3.53
CA PHE A 128 17.62 20.70 -3.95
C PHE A 128 18.50 21.95 -3.93
N ASN A 129 19.54 21.98 -3.10
CA ASN A 129 20.51 23.08 -3.07
C ASN A 129 21.49 23.08 -4.26
N GLY A 130 21.33 22.18 -5.22
CA GLY A 130 22.13 22.10 -6.44
C GLY A 130 23.52 21.48 -6.26
N SER A 131 23.96 21.23 -5.02
CA SER A 131 25.26 20.61 -4.73
C SER A 131 25.35 19.21 -5.33
N LYS A 132 26.57 18.73 -5.60
CA LYS A 132 26.80 17.34 -5.99
C LYS A 132 27.43 16.62 -4.81
N ARG A 133 26.94 15.42 -4.50
CA ARG A 133 27.51 14.53 -3.48
C ARG A 133 27.65 13.15 -4.08
N GLU A 134 28.87 12.64 -4.06
CA GLU A 134 29.14 11.26 -4.43
C GLU A 134 28.65 10.33 -3.31
N VAL A 135 28.13 9.17 -3.71
CA VAL A 135 27.83 8.10 -2.76
C VAL A 135 29.15 7.39 -2.42
N MET A 136 29.29 6.93 -1.18
CA MET A 136 30.44 6.12 -0.77
C MET A 136 30.41 4.72 -1.39
N GLY A 137 29.22 4.29 -1.80
CA GLY A 137 28.92 2.99 -2.37
C GLY A 137 27.51 2.58 -2.03
N GLU A 138 27.17 1.34 -2.32
CA GLU A 138 25.87 0.76 -2.02
C GLU A 138 26.00 -0.56 -1.26
N ILE A 139 24.96 -0.85 -0.47
CA ILE A 139 24.88 -2.05 0.35
C ILE A 139 23.45 -2.58 0.34
N THR A 140 23.30 -3.90 0.24
CA THR A 140 22.00 -4.57 0.38
C THR A 140 21.90 -5.14 1.78
N LEU A 141 20.84 -4.78 2.50
CA LEU A 141 20.61 -5.16 3.88
C LEU A 141 19.26 -5.86 4.03
N LEU A 142 19.23 -6.92 4.85
CA LEU A 142 17.98 -7.50 5.34
C LEU A 142 17.39 -6.58 6.40
N VAL A 143 16.21 -6.03 6.11
CA VAL A 143 15.48 -5.11 6.97
C VAL A 143 14.09 -5.66 7.24
N CYS A 144 13.77 -5.90 8.50
CA CYS A 144 12.42 -6.20 8.94
C CYS A 144 11.65 -4.88 9.08
N ILE A 145 10.49 -4.79 8.44
CA ILE A 145 9.56 -3.66 8.52
C ILE A 145 8.22 -4.26 8.94
N GLY A 146 7.82 -4.02 10.19
CA GLY A 146 6.73 -4.76 10.81
C GLY A 146 7.03 -6.28 10.80
N PRO A 147 6.08 -7.13 10.37
CA PRO A 147 6.25 -8.58 10.36
C PRO A 147 7.05 -9.12 9.16
N THR A 148 7.37 -8.28 8.17
CA THR A 148 7.95 -8.73 6.89
C THR A 148 9.41 -8.33 6.78
N THR A 149 10.24 -9.20 6.20
CA THR A 149 11.66 -8.94 5.94
C THR A 149 11.88 -8.63 4.46
N PHE A 150 12.69 -7.61 4.19
CA PHE A 150 12.99 -7.12 2.85
C PHE A 150 14.50 -7.04 2.62
N ASP A 151 14.93 -7.40 1.42
CA ASP A 151 16.26 -7.07 0.91
C ASP A 151 16.23 -5.64 0.33
N ILE A 152 16.77 -4.69 1.08
CA ILE A 152 16.76 -3.28 0.70
C ILE A 152 18.17 -2.84 0.33
N THR A 153 18.34 -2.36 -0.89
CA THR A 153 19.59 -1.71 -1.32
C THR A 153 19.57 -0.24 -0.92
N PHE A 154 20.58 0.16 -0.15
CA PHE A 154 20.83 1.53 0.28
C PHE A 154 22.09 2.10 -0.37
N TYR A 155 22.01 3.36 -0.75
CA TYR A 155 23.17 4.18 -1.09
C TYR A 155 23.72 4.82 0.17
N VAL A 156 25.00 4.56 0.46
CA VAL A 156 25.66 5.04 1.67
C VAL A 156 26.28 6.40 1.39
N MET A 157 25.98 7.37 2.24
CA MET A 157 26.46 8.75 2.07
C MET A 157 27.04 9.30 3.37
N ASP A 158 28.11 10.09 3.27
CA ASP A 158 28.64 10.86 4.39
C ASP A 158 27.82 12.14 4.61
N ILE A 159 26.69 11.97 5.31
CA ILE A 159 25.72 13.01 5.64
C ILE A 159 25.27 12.90 7.09
N ARG A 160 24.71 13.99 7.63
CA ARG A 160 24.17 14.04 9.00
C ARG A 160 22.70 14.52 9.02
N PRO A 161 21.77 13.75 8.44
CA PRO A 161 20.35 14.11 8.46
C PRO A 161 19.72 13.81 9.82
N ALA A 162 18.48 14.26 10.00
CA ALA A 162 17.67 13.97 11.19
C ALA A 162 17.15 12.52 11.23
N TYR A 163 17.05 11.85 10.07
CA TYR A 163 16.65 10.45 9.92
C TYR A 163 17.84 9.48 10.02
N LYS A 164 17.57 8.19 10.25
CA LYS A 164 18.61 7.14 10.29
C LYS A 164 18.70 6.32 9.02
N CYS A 165 17.62 6.18 8.28
CA CYS A 165 17.63 5.76 6.88
C CYS A 165 16.44 6.39 6.16
N LEU A 166 16.57 6.48 4.85
CA LEU A 166 15.54 6.93 3.94
C LEU A 166 15.13 5.74 3.07
N LEU A 167 13.85 5.37 3.15
CA LEU A 167 13.18 4.48 2.23
C LEU A 167 12.39 5.35 1.25
N ASP A 168 12.67 5.19 -0.04
CA ASP A 168 12.06 6.02 -1.06
C ASP A 168 11.51 5.16 -2.21
N ARG A 169 11.26 5.78 -3.37
CA ARG A 169 10.70 5.16 -4.58
C ARG A 169 11.22 3.75 -4.87
N PRO A 170 12.53 3.43 -4.80
CA PRO A 170 12.98 2.07 -5.08
C PRO A 170 12.37 1.02 -4.14
N TRP A 171 12.28 1.30 -2.84
CA TRP A 171 11.62 0.39 -1.92
C TRP A 171 10.10 0.46 -2.04
N ILE A 172 9.53 1.68 -2.08
CA ILE A 172 8.08 1.90 -2.13
C ILE A 172 7.47 1.19 -3.34
N HIS A 173 8.04 1.36 -4.53
CA HIS A 173 7.51 0.74 -5.73
C HIS A 173 7.74 -0.77 -5.78
N ALA A 174 8.84 -1.27 -5.21
CA ALA A 174 9.15 -2.70 -5.23
C ALA A 174 8.17 -3.54 -4.41
N VAL A 175 7.58 -2.96 -3.35
CA VAL A 175 6.65 -3.65 -2.45
C VAL A 175 5.22 -3.11 -2.56
N GLU A 176 4.96 -2.26 -3.55
CA GLU A 176 3.69 -1.56 -3.76
C GLU A 176 3.22 -0.84 -2.47
N ALA A 177 4.17 -0.22 -1.76
CA ALA A 177 3.87 0.47 -0.52
C ALA A 177 3.04 1.73 -0.77
N VAL A 178 2.09 1.97 0.12
CA VAL A 178 1.32 3.19 0.21
C VAL A 178 1.61 3.86 1.55
N PRO A 179 2.51 4.86 1.58
CA PRO A 179 2.73 5.68 2.76
C PRO A 179 1.60 6.69 2.93
N SER A 180 1.12 6.87 4.16
CA SER A 180 0.18 7.90 4.56
C SER A 180 0.82 8.83 5.59
N SER A 181 1.11 10.06 5.19
CA SER A 181 1.62 11.10 6.09
C SER A 181 0.58 11.50 7.14
N LEU A 182 -0.71 11.49 6.78
CA LEU A 182 -1.83 11.81 7.67
C LEU A 182 -1.90 10.84 8.85
N HIS A 183 -1.80 9.54 8.59
CA HIS A 183 -1.90 8.50 9.62
C HIS A 183 -0.52 8.06 10.16
N GLN A 184 0.57 8.63 9.62
CA GLN A 184 1.96 8.23 9.91
C GLN A 184 2.19 6.71 9.78
N LYS A 185 1.58 6.10 8.77
CA LYS A 185 1.55 4.65 8.54
C LYS A 185 1.95 4.30 7.11
N VAL A 186 2.38 3.07 6.91
CA VAL A 186 2.67 2.51 5.59
C VAL A 186 1.94 1.18 5.45
N LYS A 187 1.31 0.96 4.30
CA LYS A 187 0.74 -0.33 3.93
C LYS A 187 1.51 -0.87 2.74
N PHE A 188 1.74 -2.17 2.71
CA PHE A 188 2.41 -2.86 1.62
C PHE A 188 1.90 -4.30 1.57
N ILE A 189 2.07 -4.96 0.44
CA ILE A 189 1.66 -6.35 0.28
C ILE A 189 2.76 -7.23 0.90
N ALA A 190 2.47 -7.87 2.01
CA ALA A 190 3.31 -8.94 2.53
C ALA A 190 3.10 -10.16 1.64
N LYS A 191 4.17 -10.68 1.02
CA LYS A 191 4.12 -11.98 0.38
C LYS A 191 4.20 -13.03 1.49
N ASP A 192 3.16 -13.84 1.62
CA ASP A 192 3.23 -15.03 2.47
C ASP A 192 4.39 -15.90 1.96
N SER A 193 5.27 -16.26 2.90
CA SER A 193 6.48 -17.07 2.65
C SER A 193 6.15 -18.56 2.57
#